data_AF-A0AAW3WM36-F1
#
_entry.id   AF-A0AAW3WM36-F1
#
_cell.length_a   1.000
_cell.length_b   1.000
_cell.length_c   1.000
_cell.angle_alpha   90.00
_cell.angle_beta   90.00
_cell.angle_gamma   90.00
#
_symmetry.space_group_name_H-M   'P 1'
#
loop_
_entity.id
_entity.type
_entity.pdbx_description
1 polymer ?
#
loop_
_entity_poly.entity_id
_entity_poly.type
_entity_poly.pdbx_seq_one_letter_code
_entity_poly.pdbx_strand_id
1 'polypeptide(L)'
;MKGYFRKLLIGLLAVVIVAAALFFWVRYELKQDATLAFNQNSIVKEHLGEVTVEELGLSQFSALPQCQDGCEHYLVTLVGEKASATAVMDFAKGDTELSNAILCLADGTNIALTEDAVALVQNDTEETHCQ
;
A
#
# COMPACT_ATOMS: atom_id res chain seq x y z
N MET A 1 18.21 -38.25 22.06
CA MET A 1 17.56 -37.63 20.88
C MET A 1 16.35 -36.74 21.23
N LYS A 2 15.39 -37.16 22.07
CA LYS A 2 14.19 -36.35 22.44
C LYS A 2 14.48 -34.94 23.01
N GLY A 3 15.51 -34.78 23.85
CA GLY A 3 15.84 -33.49 24.47
C GLY A 3 16.49 -32.47 23.52
N TYR A 4 17.26 -32.94 22.53
CA TYR A 4 17.92 -32.08 21.55
C TYR A 4 16.88 -31.54 20.54
N PHE A 5 15.96 -32.41 20.11
CA PHE A 5 14.87 -32.04 19.21
C PHE A 5 13.92 -31.01 19.83
N ARG A 6 13.63 -31.13 21.13
CA ARG A 6 12.81 -30.15 21.87
C ARG A 6 13.48 -28.77 21.97
N LYS A 7 14.79 -28.71 22.23
CA LYS A 7 15.54 -27.44 22.25
C LYS A 7 15.61 -26.79 20.86
N LEU A 8 15.77 -27.60 19.82
CA LEU A 8 15.77 -27.16 18.42
C LEU A 8 14.40 -26.59 18.00
N LEU A 9 13.29 -27.24 18.39
CA LEU A 9 11.94 -26.74 18.17
C LEU A 9 11.67 -25.41 18.89
N ILE A 10 12.11 -25.27 20.15
CA ILE A 10 11.95 -24.01 20.91
C ILE A 10 12.77 -22.89 20.26
N GLY A 11 14.00 -23.19 19.82
CA GLY A 11 14.83 -22.24 19.09
C GLY A 11 14.18 -21.77 17.78
N LEU A 12 13.64 -22.71 16.98
CA LEU A 12 12.89 -22.39 15.76
C LEU A 12 11.66 -21.52 16.05
N LEU A 13 10.91 -21.83 17.09
CA LEU A 13 9.73 -21.05 17.48
C LEU A 13 10.14 -19.61 17.85
N ALA A 14 11.23 -19.43 18.61
CA ALA A 14 11.73 -18.11 18.97
C ALA A 14 12.12 -17.30 17.73
N VAL A 15 12.78 -17.92 16.75
CA VAL A 15 13.14 -17.26 15.48
C VAL A 15 11.88 -16.82 14.71
N VAL A 16 10.86 -17.68 14.63
CA VAL A 16 9.58 -17.35 13.96
C VAL A 16 8.89 -16.16 14.63
N ILE A 17 8.86 -16.12 15.96
CA ILE A 17 8.25 -15.01 16.71
C ILE A 17 8.99 -13.69 16.44
N VAL A 18 10.32 -13.70 16.46
CA VAL A 18 11.13 -12.50 16.19
C VAL A 18 10.93 -12.04 14.74
N ALA A 19 10.93 -12.97 13.78
CA ALA A 19 10.69 -12.66 12.38
C ALA A 19 9.29 -12.05 12.16
N ALA A 20 8.25 -12.62 12.80
CA ALA A 20 6.89 -12.10 12.72
C ALA A 20 6.76 -10.71 13.34
N ALA A 21 7.42 -10.46 14.49
CA ALA A 21 7.42 -9.15 15.13
C ALA A 21 8.11 -8.09 14.26
N LEU A 22 9.26 -8.43 13.66
CA LEU A 22 9.96 -7.54 12.72
C LEU A 22 9.11 -7.25 11.47
N PHE A 23 8.46 -8.26 10.91
CA PHE A 23 7.57 -8.09 9.76
C PHE A 23 6.38 -7.19 10.09
N PHE A 24 5.75 -7.39 11.26
CA PHE A 24 4.65 -6.55 11.72
C PHE A 24 5.10 -5.09 11.92
N TRP A 25 6.29 -4.88 12.48
CA TRP A 25 6.85 -3.54 12.67
C TRP A 25 7.06 -2.81 11.35
N VAL A 26 7.70 -3.47 10.37
CA VAL A 26 7.95 -2.87 9.04
C VAL A 26 6.64 -2.50 8.34
N ARG A 27 5.63 -3.37 8.44
CA ARG A 27 4.30 -3.13 7.84
C ARG A 27 3.54 -2.01 8.54
N TYR A 28 3.73 -1.84 9.84
CA TYR A 28 3.13 -0.76 10.60
C TYR A 28 3.71 0.60 10.20
N GLU A 29 5.03 0.72 10.11
CA GLU A 29 5.69 1.96 9.67
C GLU A 29 5.27 2.33 8.23
N LEU A 30 5.26 1.36 7.32
CA LEU A 30 4.82 1.58 5.95
C LEU A 30 3.38 2.13 5.85
N LYS A 31 2.46 1.62 6.69
CA LYS A 31 1.08 2.16 6.74
C LYS A 31 1.04 3.60 7.24
N GLN A 32 1.89 3.96 8.20
CA GLN A 32 1.98 5.34 8.70
C GLN A 32 2.52 6.28 7.62
N ASP A 33 3.61 5.89 6.96
CA ASP A 33 4.22 6.66 5.87
C ASP A 33 3.22 6.87 4.72
N ALA A 34 2.52 5.79 4.30
CA ALA A 34 1.48 5.87 3.28
C ALA A 34 0.32 6.78 3.70
N THR A 35 -0.14 6.68 4.96
CA THR A 35 -1.20 7.54 5.49
C THR A 35 -0.79 9.02 5.42
N LEU A 36 0.46 9.33 5.79
CA LEU A 36 0.99 10.69 5.68
C LEU A 36 1.00 11.17 4.23
N ALA A 37 1.51 10.35 3.30
CA ALA A 37 1.60 10.69 1.89
C ALA A 37 0.21 10.94 1.26
N PHE A 38 -0.79 10.10 1.57
CA PHE A 38 -2.16 10.31 1.11
C PHE A 38 -2.77 11.60 1.67
N ASN A 39 -2.54 11.94 2.93
CA ASN A 39 -3.06 13.17 3.54
C ASN A 39 -2.38 14.46 3.03
N GLN A 40 -1.19 14.35 2.44
CA GLN A 40 -0.54 15.47 1.76
C GLN A 40 -1.11 15.74 0.36
N ASN A 41 -1.78 14.75 -0.25
CA ASN A 41 -2.32 14.88 -1.59
C ASN A 41 -3.63 15.69 -1.59
N SER A 42 -3.67 16.76 -2.38
CA SER A 42 -4.83 17.67 -2.43
C SER A 42 -6.10 17.01 -2.97
N ILE A 43 -5.96 16.08 -3.92
CA ILE A 43 -7.09 15.35 -4.53
C ILE A 43 -7.71 14.41 -3.51
N VAL A 44 -6.89 13.68 -2.74
CA VAL A 44 -7.36 12.83 -1.64
C VAL A 44 -8.15 13.67 -0.63
N LYS A 45 -7.62 14.82 -0.21
CA LYS A 45 -8.28 15.71 0.74
C LYS A 45 -9.61 16.27 0.20
N GLU A 46 -9.66 16.59 -1.08
CA GLU A 46 -10.88 17.04 -1.76
C GLU A 46 -11.97 15.96 -1.73
N HIS A 47 -11.65 14.73 -2.12
CA HIS A 47 -12.64 13.65 -2.26
C HIS A 47 -12.97 12.92 -0.96
N LEU A 48 -11.98 12.65 -0.11
CA LEU A 48 -12.10 11.79 1.06
C LEU A 48 -11.95 12.53 2.40
N GLY A 49 -11.33 13.71 2.40
CA GLY A 49 -10.92 14.41 3.64
C GLY A 49 -9.60 13.85 4.18
N GLU A 50 -9.36 13.98 5.48
CA GLU A 50 -8.26 13.25 6.11
C GLU A 50 -8.56 11.74 6.07
N VAL A 51 -7.55 10.93 5.76
CA VAL A 51 -7.66 9.49 5.59
C VAL A 51 -6.75 8.72 6.53
N THR A 52 -7.11 7.46 6.76
CA THR A 52 -6.24 6.46 7.39
C THR A 52 -6.16 5.22 6.49
N VAL A 53 -4.97 4.62 6.38
CA VAL A 53 -4.80 3.34 5.69
C VAL A 53 -5.28 2.20 6.59
N GLU A 54 -6.38 1.55 6.21
CA GLU A 54 -6.93 0.39 6.91
C GLU A 54 -6.19 -0.89 6.49
N GLU A 55 -6.11 -1.12 5.19
CA GLU A 55 -5.44 -2.27 4.59
C GLU A 55 -4.42 -1.81 3.56
N LEU A 56 -3.31 -2.56 3.47
CA LEU A 56 -2.25 -2.32 2.52
C LEU A 56 -1.78 -3.69 2.05
N GLY A 57 -1.97 -4.02 0.78
CA GLY A 57 -1.61 -5.29 0.15
C GLY A 57 -0.73 -5.03 -1.07
N LEU A 58 -0.03 -6.05 -1.55
CA LEU A 58 0.69 -5.95 -2.83
C LEU A 58 -0.33 -5.98 -3.96
N SER A 59 -0.22 -5.03 -4.89
CA SER A 59 -1.03 -4.98 -6.10
C SER A 59 -0.43 -5.88 -7.17
N GLN A 60 -1.29 -6.57 -7.94
CA GLN A 60 -0.87 -7.21 -9.19
C GLN A 60 -0.84 -6.20 -10.36
N PHE A 61 -1.58 -5.11 -10.22
CA PHE A 61 -1.55 -4.00 -11.15
C PHE A 61 -0.26 -3.19 -10.93
N SER A 62 0.60 -3.21 -11.95
CA SER A 62 1.82 -2.44 -12.02
C SER A 62 1.70 -1.49 -13.22
N ALA A 63 1.48 -0.22 -12.91
CA ALA A 63 1.37 0.88 -13.86
C ALA A 63 2.57 0.93 -14.84
N LEU A 64 3.76 0.68 -14.31
CA LEU A 64 5.01 0.64 -15.04
C LEU A 64 5.84 -0.55 -14.55
N PRO A 65 6.47 -1.32 -15.47
CA PRO A 65 7.24 -2.52 -15.10
C PRO A 65 8.51 -2.23 -14.26
N GLN A 66 8.81 -0.96 -13.97
CA GLN A 66 9.98 -0.54 -13.21
C GLN A 66 9.58 0.47 -12.13
N CYS A 67 9.15 -0.02 -10.97
CA CYS A 67 9.32 0.68 -9.69
C CYS A 67 10.84 0.86 -9.47
N GLN A 68 11.29 2.00 -8.92
CA GLN A 68 12.70 2.20 -8.56
C GLN A 68 13.15 1.21 -7.46
N ASP A 69 14.46 1.10 -7.19
CA ASP A 69 14.98 0.17 -6.19
C ASP A 69 14.31 0.37 -4.81
N GLY A 70 13.61 -0.67 -4.32
CA GLY A 70 12.93 -0.66 -3.01
C GLY A 70 11.47 -0.18 -3.03
N CYS A 71 10.96 0.21 -4.20
CA CYS A 71 9.57 0.56 -4.44
C CYS A 71 8.75 -0.71 -4.72
N GLU A 72 7.55 -0.79 -4.12
CA GLU A 72 6.58 -1.86 -4.36
C GLU A 72 5.25 -1.27 -4.83
N HIS A 73 4.49 -2.05 -5.61
CA HIS A 73 3.15 -1.71 -6.04
C HIS A 73 2.15 -2.15 -4.97
N TYR A 74 1.41 -1.20 -4.40
CA TYR A 74 0.46 -1.46 -3.34
C TYR A 74 -0.98 -1.19 -3.76
N LEU A 75 -1.87 -2.05 -3.29
CA LEU A 75 -3.31 -1.82 -3.22
C LEU A 75 -3.66 -1.44 -1.78
N VAL A 76 -4.32 -0.31 -1.60
CA VAL A 76 -4.54 0.32 -0.31
C VAL A 76 -6.02 0.59 -0.11
N THR A 77 -6.55 0.22 1.05
CA THR A 77 -7.90 0.62 1.47
C THR A 77 -7.79 1.86 2.34
N LEU A 78 -8.39 2.95 1.88
CA LEU A 78 -8.44 4.23 2.56
C LEU A 78 -9.80 4.42 3.22
N VAL A 79 -9.78 4.79 4.49
CA VAL A 79 -10.97 5.24 5.23
C VAL A 79 -10.80 6.72 5.49
N GLY A 80 -11.58 7.54 4.78
CA GLY A 80 -11.61 8.98 4.93
C GLY A 80 -12.78 9.50 5.75
N GLU A 81 -12.71 10.76 6.16
CA GLU A 81 -13.79 11.46 6.85
C GLU A 81 -15.11 11.50 6.04
N LYS A 82 -15.01 11.59 4.71
CA LYS A 82 -16.16 11.74 3.80
C LYS A 82 -16.63 10.41 3.22
N ALA A 83 -15.69 9.52 2.88
CA ALA A 83 -15.95 8.26 2.23
C ALA A 83 -14.74 7.31 2.36
N SER A 84 -14.96 6.03 2.10
CA SER A 84 -13.90 5.04 1.88
C SER A 84 -13.63 4.86 0.40
N ALA A 85 -12.39 4.52 0.06
CA ALA A 85 -11.96 4.26 -1.31
C ALA A 85 -10.81 3.24 -1.33
N THR A 86 -10.53 2.69 -2.50
CA THR A 86 -9.29 1.95 -2.74
C THR A 86 -8.34 2.80 -3.55
N ALA A 87 -7.05 2.60 -3.38
CA ALA A 87 -6.03 3.26 -4.18
C ALA A 87 -4.97 2.25 -4.57
N VAL A 88 -4.43 2.38 -5.78
CA VAL A 88 -3.16 1.75 -6.14
C VAL A 88 -2.08 2.80 -6.17
N MET A 89 -0.88 2.43 -5.74
CA MET A 89 0.27 3.33 -5.72
C MET A 89 1.58 2.55 -5.79
N ASP A 90 2.58 3.22 -6.30
CA ASP A 90 3.98 2.85 -6.17
C ASP A 90 4.53 3.57 -4.95
N PHE A 91 5.12 2.82 -4.02
CA PHE A 91 5.59 3.42 -2.77
C PHE A 91 6.78 2.64 -2.20
N ALA A 92 7.75 3.35 -1.64
CA ALA A 92 8.81 2.76 -0.83
C ALA A 92 8.68 3.21 0.64
N LYS A 93 9.27 2.42 1.53
CA LYS A 93 9.32 2.77 2.95
C LYS A 93 10.13 4.05 3.17
N GLY A 94 9.61 4.98 3.97
CA GLY A 94 10.24 6.27 4.25
C GLY A 94 9.96 7.35 3.20
N ASP A 95 9.21 7.03 2.14
CA ASP A 95 8.73 8.03 1.20
C ASP A 95 7.64 8.89 1.85
N THR A 96 7.57 10.15 1.43
CA THR A 96 6.53 11.09 1.86
C THR A 96 5.60 11.50 0.73
N GLU A 97 5.91 11.11 -0.50
CA GLU A 97 5.18 11.47 -1.71
C GLU A 97 4.70 10.21 -2.42
N LEU A 98 3.54 10.30 -3.07
CA LEU A 98 2.97 9.20 -3.85
C LEU A 98 3.59 9.18 -5.26
N SER A 99 3.77 8.00 -5.84
CA SER A 99 4.14 7.80 -7.25
C SER A 99 3.17 6.84 -7.93
N ASN A 100 2.89 7.03 -9.23
CA ASN A 100 1.96 6.24 -10.04
C ASN A 100 0.65 5.91 -9.30
N ALA A 101 0.12 6.89 -8.56
CA ALA A 101 -0.98 6.67 -7.66
C ALA A 101 -2.33 7.00 -8.32
N ILE A 102 -3.28 6.08 -8.18
CA ILE A 102 -4.66 6.17 -8.68
C ILE A 102 -5.61 5.90 -7.53
N LEU A 103 -6.60 6.77 -7.37
CA LEU A 103 -7.71 6.61 -6.44
C LEU A 103 -8.92 6.03 -7.17
N CYS A 104 -9.46 4.93 -6.66
CA CYS A 104 -10.65 4.26 -7.16
C CYS A 104 -11.80 4.48 -6.18
N LEU A 105 -12.78 5.27 -6.60
CA LEU A 105 -13.98 5.55 -5.82
C LEU A 105 -14.99 4.39 -5.94
N ALA A 106 -15.89 4.30 -4.96
CA ALA A 106 -16.90 3.26 -4.92
C ALA A 106 -17.91 3.29 -6.09
N ASP A 107 -18.03 4.44 -6.79
CA ASP A 107 -18.87 4.59 -7.97
C ASP A 107 -18.19 4.11 -9.27
N GLY A 108 -16.98 3.58 -9.17
CA GLY A 108 -16.17 3.10 -10.30
C GLY A 108 -15.32 4.20 -10.96
N THR A 109 -15.36 5.43 -10.44
CA THR A 109 -14.50 6.52 -10.94
C THR A 109 -13.06 6.29 -10.51
N ASN A 110 -12.16 6.28 -11.49
CA ASN A 110 -10.71 6.27 -11.27
C ASN A 110 -10.16 7.70 -11.41
N ILE A 111 -9.36 8.14 -10.46
CA ILE A 111 -8.80 9.49 -10.40
C ILE A 111 -7.28 9.37 -10.23
N ALA A 112 -6.53 9.96 -11.15
CA ALA A 112 -5.08 10.02 -11.00
C ALA A 112 -4.72 10.97 -9.85
N LEU A 113 -3.98 10.47 -8.86
CA LEU A 113 -3.48 11.27 -7.73
C LEU A 113 -2.15 11.96 -8.06
N THR A 114 -1.49 11.56 -9.13
CA THR A 114 -0.14 11.94 -9.53
C THR A 114 -0.10 12.14 -11.05
N GLU A 115 0.82 12.98 -11.55
CA GLU A 115 0.86 13.34 -12.97
C GLU A 115 1.23 12.15 -13.88
N ASP A 116 2.12 11.28 -13.40
CA ASP A 116 2.52 10.03 -14.06
C ASP A 116 1.35 9.05 -14.22
N ALA A 117 0.39 9.05 -13.28
CA ALA A 117 -0.80 8.23 -13.33
C ALA A 117 -1.92 8.77 -14.27
N VAL A 118 -1.84 10.01 -14.74
CA VAL A 118 -2.90 10.61 -15.59
C VAL A 118 -3.07 9.84 -16.88
N ALA A 119 -1.96 9.46 -17.52
CA ALA A 119 -1.99 8.71 -18.76
C ALA A 119 -2.63 7.32 -18.59
N LEU A 120 -2.50 6.72 -17.40
CA LEU A 120 -3.06 5.40 -17.09
C LEU A 120 -4.58 5.47 -16.92
N VAL A 121 -5.06 6.47 -16.18
CA VAL A 121 -6.50 6.69 -15.97
C VAL A 121 -7.22 7.08 -17.25
N GLN A 122 -6.55 7.82 -18.14
CA GLN A 122 -7.14 8.24 -19.42
C GLN A 122 -7.11 7.14 -20.49
N ASN A 123 -6.20 6.19 -20.38
CA ASN A 123 -6.07 5.09 -21.31
C ASN A 123 -6.97 3.96 -20.81
N ASP A 124 -8.26 4.09 -21.11
CA ASP A 124 -9.42 3.25 -20.75
C ASP A 124 -9.24 1.79 -21.22
N THR A 125 -8.22 1.13 -20.69
CA THR A 125 -8.09 -0.32 -20.74
C THR A 125 -9.16 -0.87 -19.81
N GLU A 126 -9.89 -1.90 -20.23
CA GLU A 126 -10.87 -2.64 -19.41
C GLU A 126 -10.30 -3.23 -18.10
N GLU A 127 -9.03 -2.94 -17.77
CA GLU A 127 -8.36 -3.33 -16.55
C GLU A 127 -8.83 -2.49 -15.37
N THR A 128 -9.35 -3.19 -14.37
CA THR A 128 -9.73 -2.64 -13.09
C THR A 128 -8.48 -2.35 -12.26
N HIS A 129 -7.94 -1.14 -12.38
CA HIS A 129 -6.69 -0.72 -11.73
C HIS A 129 -6.59 -1.06 -10.23
N CYS A 130 -7.72 -1.06 -9.51
CA CYS A 130 -7.78 -1.36 -8.08
C CYS A 130 -8.43 -2.72 -7.73
N GLN A 131 -8.34 -3.73 -8.61
CA GLN A 131 -8.80 -5.10 -8.35
C GLN A 131 -7.65 -6.12 -8.26
#